data_AF-A0A8J4QIR7-F1
#
_entry.id   AF-A0A8J4QIR7-F1
#
_cell.length_a   1.000
_cell.length_b   1.000
_cell.length_c   1.000
_cell.angle_alpha   90.00
_cell.angle_beta   90.00
_cell.angle_gamma   90.00
#
_symmetry.space_group_name_H-M   'P 1'
#
loop_
_entity.id
_entity.type
_entity.pdbx_description
1 polymer ?
#
loop_
_entity_poly.entity_id
_entity_poly.type
_entity_poly.pdbx_seq_one_letter_code
_entity_poly.pdbx_strand_id
1 'polypeptide(L)'
;MDYINLELEQLHRRNKIGPTCNPQASTWMIASCSRRFGVLGGKDVLEDQNLCLMKDYKEIKDLPIQNDFAGDEICQKMTANDDLWETYIKVIGTYVGIATVGIFVLWYTQASFMGINLVSDGHTLVEFSQLRNWGKCSSWSNFTASPFTVAGGHMISFTDPCDYFTVGKVKAMTLSLSVLVSIEMFNSLNALSEHNSLVKMPPWRNPWLLVAMSVSFGLHCLILYVPFLADVFGIVPLSLSEWILVILVSAPVILIDEVLKFVGRSQRWIAKEKMA
;
A
#
# COMPACT_ATOMS: atom_id res chain seq x y z
N MET A 1 52.57 20.17 -12.68
CA MET A 1 52.28 18.89 -12.00
C MET A 1 51.11 19.15 -11.04
N ASP A 2 49.99 19.66 -11.60
CA ASP A 2 49.05 20.55 -10.91
C ASP A 2 47.61 20.04 -10.90
N TYR A 3 47.35 18.84 -11.44
CA TYR A 3 45.99 18.29 -11.52
C TYR A 3 45.67 17.29 -10.40
N ILE A 4 46.64 16.48 -9.95
CA ILE A 4 46.41 15.48 -8.90
C ILE A 4 46.31 16.13 -7.50
N ASN A 5 47.05 17.21 -7.24
CA ASN A 5 46.94 17.94 -5.98
C ASN A 5 45.63 18.72 -5.87
N LEU A 6 45.04 19.18 -6.98
CA LEU A 6 43.75 19.88 -6.95
C LEU A 6 42.60 18.90 -6.64
N GLU A 7 42.65 17.66 -7.12
CA GLU A 7 41.67 16.62 -6.75
C GLU A 7 41.83 16.11 -5.32
N LEU A 8 43.06 15.99 -4.81
CA LEU A 8 43.31 15.59 -3.42
C LEU A 8 42.88 16.67 -2.42
N GLU A 9 43.01 17.95 -2.76
CA GLU A 9 42.54 19.06 -1.92
C GLU A 9 41.00 19.20 -1.96
N GLN A 10 40.37 18.83 -3.09
CA GLN A 10 38.90 18.71 -3.21
C GLN A 10 38.35 17.52 -2.43
N LEU A 11 39.04 16.37 -2.40
CA LEU A 11 38.63 15.19 -1.62
C LEU A 11 38.81 15.39 -0.12
N HIS A 12 39.88 16.07 0.32
CA HIS A 12 40.08 16.35 1.74
C HIS A 12 39.10 17.42 2.28
N ARG A 13 38.65 18.38 1.43
CA ARG A 13 37.53 19.27 1.79
C ARG A 13 36.17 18.60 1.75
N ARG A 14 35.93 17.66 0.83
CA ARG A 14 34.66 16.90 0.78
C ARG A 14 34.50 15.97 1.99
N ASN A 15 35.61 15.50 2.58
CA ASN A 15 35.61 14.69 3.80
C ASN A 15 35.56 15.52 5.11
N LYS A 16 35.60 16.85 5.02
CA LYS A 16 35.52 17.76 6.18
C LYS A 16 34.25 18.62 6.22
N ILE A 17 33.38 18.48 5.24
CA ILE A 17 32.06 19.09 5.25
C ILE A 17 31.09 17.94 5.51
N GLY A 18 30.52 17.93 6.72
CA GLY A 18 29.38 17.08 7.07
C GLY A 18 28.17 17.36 6.16
N PRO A 19 26.98 16.86 6.50
CA PRO A 19 25.85 16.75 5.58
C PRO A 19 25.22 18.11 5.27
N THR A 20 25.85 18.92 4.42
CA THR A 20 25.28 20.14 3.88
C THR A 20 24.47 19.79 2.64
N CYS A 21 23.14 19.83 2.77
CA CYS A 21 22.19 19.63 1.69
C CYS A 21 22.43 20.70 0.60
N ASN A 22 22.86 20.26 -0.58
CA ASN A 22 23.24 21.13 -1.69
C ASN A 22 21.98 21.80 -2.32
N PRO A 23 21.84 23.14 -2.28
CA PRO A 23 20.69 23.86 -2.83
C PRO A 23 20.59 23.82 -4.37
N GLN A 24 21.57 23.24 -5.07
CA GLN A 24 21.41 22.97 -6.49
C GLN A 24 20.52 21.74 -6.76
N ALA A 25 20.45 20.76 -5.86
CA ALA A 25 19.71 19.51 -6.09
C ALA A 25 18.18 19.70 -6.19
N SER A 26 17.62 20.67 -5.47
CA SER A 26 16.18 20.99 -5.50
C SER A 26 15.75 21.59 -6.85
N THR A 27 16.60 22.42 -7.46
CA THR A 27 16.34 23.01 -8.79
C THR A 27 16.32 21.94 -9.88
N TRP A 28 17.18 20.91 -9.76
CA TRP A 28 17.21 19.78 -10.69
C TRP A 28 16.02 18.83 -10.51
N MET A 29 15.54 18.60 -9.27
CA MET A 29 14.35 17.76 -9.03
C MET A 29 13.05 18.40 -9.52
N ILE A 30 12.86 19.70 -9.30
CA ILE A 30 11.65 20.42 -9.76
C ILE A 30 11.62 20.48 -11.30
N ALA A 31 12.76 20.74 -11.95
CA ALA A 31 12.87 20.75 -13.41
C ALA A 31 12.65 19.35 -14.04
N SER A 32 13.04 18.28 -13.34
CA SER A 32 12.82 16.89 -13.79
C SER A 32 11.37 16.44 -13.59
N CYS A 33 10.73 16.88 -12.49
CA CYS A 33 9.33 16.56 -12.20
C CYS A 33 8.36 17.25 -13.18
N SER A 34 8.58 18.53 -13.51
CA SER A 34 7.77 19.29 -14.47
C SER A 34 7.88 18.78 -15.91
N ARG A 35 8.97 18.08 -16.26
CA ARG A 35 9.18 17.53 -17.60
C ARG A 35 8.59 16.12 -17.77
N ARG A 36 8.28 15.43 -16.66
CA ARG A 36 7.85 14.02 -16.65
C ARG A 36 6.35 13.82 -16.44
N PHE A 37 5.68 14.75 -15.76
CA PHE A 37 4.23 14.70 -15.54
C PHE A 37 3.56 15.96 -16.10
N GLY A 38 3.24 15.91 -17.39
CA GLY A 38 2.19 16.78 -17.92
C GLY A 38 0.84 16.30 -17.39
N VAL A 39 0.02 17.27 -16.93
CA VAL A 39 -1.46 17.24 -16.79
C VAL A 39 -2.03 17.31 -15.35
N LEU A 40 -2.56 18.51 -15.09
CA LEU A 40 -3.90 18.88 -14.59
C LEU A 40 -4.52 18.15 -13.38
N GLY A 41 -4.84 18.96 -12.36
CA GLY A 41 -6.04 18.76 -11.54
C GLY A 41 -5.79 18.80 -10.03
N GLY A 42 -5.73 20.01 -9.46
CA GLY A 42 -5.67 20.22 -8.01
C GLY A 42 -4.74 21.37 -7.62
N LYS A 43 -4.96 22.56 -8.20
CA LYS A 43 -4.06 23.71 -8.04
C LYS A 43 -4.21 24.41 -6.68
N ASP A 44 -5.27 24.13 -5.94
CA ASP A 44 -5.71 25.01 -4.85
C ASP A 44 -5.28 24.51 -3.47
N VAL A 45 -4.99 23.22 -3.32
CA VAL A 45 -4.57 22.59 -2.05
C VAL A 45 -3.05 22.53 -1.92
N LEU A 46 -2.34 22.39 -3.04
CA LEU A 46 -0.87 22.38 -3.09
C LEU A 46 -0.25 23.79 -3.02
N GLU A 47 -1.01 24.85 -3.37
CA GLU A 47 -0.48 26.21 -3.37
C GLU A 47 -0.41 26.80 -1.94
N ASP A 48 -1.33 26.42 -1.04
CA ASP A 48 -1.35 26.90 0.36
C ASP A 48 -0.19 26.32 1.20
N GLN A 49 0.15 25.03 0.98
CA GLN A 49 1.31 24.40 1.63
C GLN A 49 2.65 24.97 1.11
N ASN A 50 2.75 25.30 -0.17
CA ASN A 50 3.95 25.92 -0.75
C ASN A 50 4.11 27.38 -0.33
N LEU A 51 3.01 28.11 -0.10
CA LEU A 51 3.04 29.51 0.38
C LEU A 51 3.45 29.61 1.85
N CYS A 52 3.00 28.71 2.72
CA CYS A 52 3.50 28.64 4.10
C CYS A 52 5.02 28.38 4.13
N LEU A 53 5.48 27.38 3.37
CA LEU A 53 6.91 27.04 3.29
C LEU A 53 7.76 28.16 2.70
N MET A 54 7.25 28.91 1.71
CA MET A 54 7.97 30.06 1.14
C MET A 54 7.99 31.29 2.05
N LYS A 55 6.95 31.52 2.86
CA LYS A 55 6.94 32.60 3.85
C LYS A 55 8.00 32.35 4.92
N ASP A 56 8.05 31.13 5.45
CA ASP A 56 9.03 30.72 6.44
C ASP A 56 10.46 30.79 5.86
N TYR A 57 10.66 30.37 4.60
CA TYR A 57 11.96 30.43 3.93
C TYR A 57 12.50 31.86 3.74
N LYS A 58 11.61 32.84 3.53
CA LYS A 58 12.00 34.24 3.25
C LYS A 58 12.33 35.00 4.54
N GLU A 59 11.68 34.66 5.64
CA GLU A 59 11.91 35.27 6.95
C GLU A 59 13.21 34.75 7.61
N ILE A 60 13.59 33.51 7.32
CA ILE A 60 14.82 32.86 7.84
C ILE A 60 16.10 33.37 7.15
N LYS A 61 16.00 33.87 5.91
CA LYS A 61 17.17 34.30 5.12
C LYS A 61 17.79 35.63 5.60
N ASP A 62 17.02 36.46 6.30
CA ASP A 62 17.40 37.84 6.62
C ASP A 62 18.09 38.02 8.00
N LEU A 63 18.43 36.93 8.71
CA LEU A 63 19.12 37.00 10.02
C LEU A 63 20.51 36.32 9.97
N PRO A 64 21.60 37.04 10.32
CA PRO A 64 22.95 36.47 10.30
C PRO A 64 23.29 35.79 11.64
N ILE A 65 24.09 34.72 11.55
CA ILE A 65 24.82 34.00 12.62
C ILE A 65 24.11 32.80 13.30
N GLN A 66 22.80 32.62 13.18
CA GLN A 66 22.12 31.42 13.76
C GLN A 66 21.86 30.25 12.77
N ASN A 67 22.18 30.42 11.48
CA ASN A 67 21.71 29.54 10.40
C ASN A 67 22.38 28.16 10.31
N ASP A 68 23.51 27.94 10.98
CA ASP A 68 24.17 26.62 11.00
C ASP A 68 23.45 25.65 11.97
N PHE A 69 22.86 26.18 13.05
CA PHE A 69 22.13 25.47 14.11
C PHE A 69 20.61 25.36 13.88
N ALA A 70 20.10 26.06 12.87
CA ALA A 70 18.73 25.86 12.38
C ALA A 70 18.71 24.94 11.14
N GLY A 71 19.78 24.99 10.33
CA GLY A 71 19.91 24.16 9.13
C GLY A 71 20.13 22.68 9.43
N ASP A 72 20.92 22.36 10.46
CA ASP A 72 21.11 21.01 11.00
C ASP A 72 19.82 20.45 11.61
N GLU A 73 19.04 21.25 12.33
CA GLU A 73 17.77 20.87 12.94
C GLU A 73 16.67 20.64 11.89
N ILE A 74 16.60 21.51 10.88
CA ILE A 74 15.69 21.34 9.73
C ILE A 74 16.09 20.10 8.91
N CYS A 75 17.39 19.91 8.63
CA CYS A 75 17.87 18.69 7.94
C CYS A 75 17.57 17.43 8.77
N GLN A 76 17.81 17.46 10.08
CA GLN A 76 17.54 16.32 10.96
C GLN A 76 16.04 15.99 11.01
N LYS A 77 15.18 17.01 10.99
CA LYS A 77 13.72 16.84 10.92
C LYS A 77 13.26 16.28 9.58
N MET A 78 13.89 16.67 8.47
CA MET A 78 13.62 16.13 7.14
C MET A 78 14.09 14.68 7.03
N THR A 79 15.32 14.37 7.44
CA THR A 79 15.87 12.99 7.44
C THR A 79 15.02 12.05 8.29
N ALA A 80 14.59 12.49 9.49
CA ALA A 80 13.73 11.68 10.35
C ALA A 80 12.34 11.43 9.74
N ASN A 81 11.82 12.35 8.93
CA ASN A 81 10.57 12.18 8.20
C ASN A 81 10.76 11.15 7.07
N ASP A 82 11.85 11.25 6.31
CA ASP A 82 12.18 10.32 5.21
C ASP A 82 12.34 8.87 5.72
N ASP A 83 13.02 8.67 6.85
CA ASP A 83 13.18 7.34 7.48
C ASP A 83 11.83 6.74 7.91
N LEU A 84 10.90 7.58 8.37
CA LEU A 84 9.54 7.15 8.72
C LEU A 84 8.74 6.77 7.48
N TRP A 85 8.80 7.54 6.40
CA TRP A 85 8.10 7.21 5.14
C TRP A 85 8.63 5.92 4.51
N GLU A 86 9.94 5.72 4.54
CA GLU A 86 10.59 4.48 4.10
C GLU A 86 10.09 3.27 4.91
N THR A 87 10.02 3.41 6.24
CA THR A 87 9.51 2.35 7.12
C THR A 87 8.01 2.11 6.87
N TYR A 88 7.24 3.18 6.66
CA TYR A 88 5.80 3.12 6.39
C TYR A 88 5.51 2.32 5.11
N ILE A 89 6.14 2.68 3.98
CA ILE A 89 5.94 2.01 2.70
C ILE A 89 6.36 0.53 2.79
N LYS A 90 7.46 0.23 3.49
CA LYS A 90 7.93 -1.15 3.70
C LYS A 90 6.93 -1.98 4.50
N VAL A 91 6.44 -1.47 5.63
CA VAL A 91 5.52 -2.21 6.51
C VAL A 91 4.18 -2.46 5.81
N ILE A 92 3.58 -1.42 5.22
CA ILE A 92 2.28 -1.56 4.54
C ILE A 92 2.41 -2.41 3.27
N GLY A 93 3.44 -2.17 2.45
CA GLY A 93 3.68 -2.98 1.25
C GLY A 93 3.90 -4.46 1.58
N THR A 94 4.65 -4.76 2.64
CA THR A 94 4.85 -6.14 3.11
C THR A 94 3.54 -6.74 3.60
N TYR A 95 2.73 -6.00 4.35
CA TYR A 95 1.41 -6.46 4.81
C TYR A 95 0.48 -6.77 3.63
N VAL A 96 0.38 -5.87 2.64
CA VAL A 96 -0.45 -6.05 1.44
C VAL A 96 -0.03 -7.31 0.68
N GLY A 97 1.27 -7.54 0.51
CA GLY A 97 1.80 -8.76 -0.12
C GLY A 97 1.45 -10.03 0.67
N ILE A 98 1.64 -10.01 2.00
CA ILE A 98 1.31 -11.15 2.86
C ILE A 98 -0.21 -11.41 2.87
N ALA A 99 -1.05 -10.38 2.90
CA ALA A 99 -2.50 -10.52 2.91
C ALA A 99 -3.03 -11.13 1.61
N THR A 100 -2.52 -10.66 0.46
CA THR A 100 -2.94 -11.12 -0.87
C THR A 100 -2.48 -12.55 -1.18
N VAL A 101 -1.24 -12.91 -0.84
CA VAL A 101 -0.76 -14.29 -0.98
C VAL A 101 -1.38 -15.19 0.09
N GLY A 102 -1.55 -14.67 1.30
CA GLY A 102 -2.14 -15.37 2.43
C GLY A 102 -3.56 -15.82 2.14
N ILE A 103 -4.43 -14.94 1.65
CA ILE A 103 -5.81 -15.33 1.31
C ILE A 103 -5.88 -16.38 0.21
N PHE A 104 -4.99 -16.30 -0.78
CA PHE A 104 -4.86 -17.31 -1.82
C PHE A 104 -4.54 -18.69 -1.24
N VAL A 105 -3.53 -18.77 -0.37
CA VAL A 105 -3.12 -20.02 0.28
C VAL A 105 -4.17 -20.52 1.27
N LEU A 106 -4.80 -19.61 2.03
CA LEU A 106 -5.84 -19.94 3.00
C LEU A 106 -7.03 -20.61 2.32
N TRP A 107 -7.44 -20.13 1.14
CA TRP A 107 -8.53 -20.75 0.39
C TRP A 107 -8.22 -22.21 0.01
N TYR A 108 -6.98 -22.54 -0.34
CA TYR A 108 -6.60 -23.92 -0.68
C TYR A 108 -6.38 -24.85 0.52
N THR A 109 -5.90 -24.30 1.64
CA THR A 109 -5.31 -25.10 2.73
C THR A 109 -6.18 -25.18 3.99
N GLN A 110 -7.04 -24.19 4.23
CA GLN A 110 -7.78 -24.07 5.48
C GLN A 110 -9.27 -24.34 5.29
N ALA A 111 -9.82 -25.22 6.14
CA ALA A 111 -11.26 -25.47 6.17
C ALA A 111 -12.05 -24.29 6.75
N SER A 112 -11.46 -23.59 7.71
CA SER A 112 -12.08 -22.47 8.40
C SER A 112 -11.04 -21.45 8.83
N PHE A 113 -11.40 -20.17 8.79
CA PHE A 113 -10.54 -19.09 9.27
C PHE A 113 -11.33 -18.15 10.18
N MET A 114 -10.84 -17.95 11.41
CA MET A 114 -11.41 -17.05 12.43
C MET A 114 -12.94 -17.23 12.63
N GLY A 115 -13.42 -18.49 12.62
CA GLY A 115 -14.84 -18.83 12.83
C GLY A 115 -15.71 -18.85 11.56
N ILE A 116 -15.14 -18.55 10.39
CA ILE A 116 -15.82 -18.61 9.08
C ILE A 116 -15.50 -19.94 8.41
N ASN A 117 -16.51 -20.67 7.93
CA ASN A 117 -16.33 -21.92 7.17
C ASN A 117 -16.05 -21.60 5.69
N LEU A 118 -14.84 -21.91 5.22
CA LEU A 118 -14.43 -21.69 3.83
C LEU A 118 -14.84 -22.85 2.91
N VAL A 119 -15.01 -24.06 3.45
CA VAL A 119 -15.44 -25.26 2.67
C VAL A 119 -16.93 -25.24 2.31
N SER A 120 -17.64 -24.13 2.54
CA SER A 120 -19.07 -24.04 2.22
C SER A 120 -19.36 -24.14 0.72
N ASP A 121 -18.36 -23.89 -0.13
CA ASP A 121 -18.41 -24.04 -1.58
C ASP A 121 -18.15 -25.48 -2.07
N GLY A 122 -17.64 -26.36 -1.19
CA GLY A 122 -17.33 -27.76 -1.48
C GLY A 122 -15.98 -27.99 -2.18
N HIS A 123 -15.06 -27.02 -2.14
CA HIS A 123 -13.73 -27.17 -2.73
C HIS A 123 -12.89 -28.23 -1.98
N THR A 124 -11.90 -28.80 -2.68
CA THR A 124 -10.99 -29.78 -2.09
C THR A 124 -9.86 -29.08 -1.34
N LEU A 125 -9.67 -29.44 -0.08
CA LEU A 125 -8.53 -28.98 0.72
C LEU A 125 -7.24 -29.66 0.26
N VAL A 126 -6.21 -28.86 0.03
CA VAL A 126 -4.92 -29.29 -0.51
C VAL A 126 -3.82 -28.98 0.49
N GLU A 127 -2.83 -29.88 0.60
CA GLU A 127 -1.67 -29.61 1.45
C GLU A 127 -0.77 -28.53 0.83
N PHE A 128 -0.14 -27.70 1.66
CA PHE A 128 0.77 -26.65 1.19
C PHE A 128 1.93 -27.19 0.31
N SER A 129 2.38 -28.43 0.57
CA SER A 129 3.40 -29.10 -0.25
C SER A 129 2.94 -29.37 -1.68
N GLN A 130 1.68 -29.79 -1.83
CA GLN A 130 1.05 -30.00 -3.13
C GLN A 130 0.83 -28.65 -3.82
N LEU A 131 0.31 -27.64 -3.12
CA LEU A 131 0.13 -26.31 -3.71
C LEU A 131 1.45 -25.72 -4.23
N ARG A 132 2.57 -25.93 -3.54
CA ARG A 132 3.90 -25.45 -3.99
C ARG A 132 4.44 -26.21 -5.19
N ASN A 133 4.14 -27.50 -5.29
CA ASN A 133 4.64 -28.39 -6.36
C ASN A 133 3.56 -28.70 -7.40
N TRP A 134 2.57 -27.82 -7.57
CA TRP A 134 1.40 -28.03 -8.45
C TRP A 134 1.79 -28.38 -9.89
N GLY A 135 2.94 -27.90 -10.40
CA GLY A 135 3.46 -28.25 -11.73
C GLY A 135 3.82 -29.74 -11.91
N LYS A 136 3.95 -30.51 -10.81
CA LYS A 136 4.16 -31.97 -10.84
C LYS A 136 2.86 -32.76 -10.69
N CYS A 137 1.69 -32.10 -10.76
CA CYS A 137 0.40 -32.74 -10.51
C CYS A 137 0.17 -34.00 -11.37
N SER A 138 0.62 -34.02 -12.63
CA SER A 138 0.48 -35.19 -13.51
C SER A 138 1.19 -36.46 -13.00
N SER A 139 2.12 -36.32 -12.05
CA SER A 139 2.82 -37.45 -11.42
C SER A 139 2.12 -38.00 -10.17
N TRP A 140 1.08 -37.32 -9.67
CA TRP A 140 0.39 -37.72 -8.44
C TRP A 140 -0.79 -38.64 -8.77
N SER A 141 -0.71 -39.91 -8.36
CA SER A 141 -1.79 -40.88 -8.53
C SER A 141 -2.94 -40.72 -7.54
N ASN A 142 -2.73 -39.98 -6.44
CA ASN A 142 -3.62 -39.92 -5.28
C ASN A 142 -4.36 -38.59 -5.15
N PHE A 143 -4.36 -37.74 -6.18
CA PHE A 143 -5.02 -36.45 -6.14
C PHE A 143 -6.37 -36.52 -6.87
N THR A 144 -7.45 -36.23 -6.14
CA THR A 144 -8.80 -36.13 -6.68
C THR A 144 -9.39 -34.81 -6.24
N ALA A 145 -9.88 -34.02 -7.19
CA ALA A 145 -10.53 -32.74 -6.91
C ALA A 145 -12.06 -32.88 -7.05
N SER A 146 -12.79 -32.42 -6.04
CA SER A 146 -14.24 -32.28 -6.06
C SER A 146 -14.65 -31.01 -6.83
N PRO A 147 -15.72 -31.08 -7.63
CA PRO A 147 -16.32 -29.87 -8.19
C PRO A 147 -16.86 -28.99 -7.06
N PHE A 148 -16.80 -27.67 -7.24
CA PHE A 148 -17.29 -26.71 -6.27
C PHE A 148 -18.26 -25.71 -6.90
N THR A 149 -19.15 -25.18 -6.08
CA THR A 149 -20.17 -24.20 -6.50
C THR A 149 -19.67 -22.79 -6.24
N VAL A 150 -19.75 -21.91 -7.26
CA VAL A 150 -19.51 -20.48 -7.06
C VAL A 150 -20.81 -19.74 -6.79
N ALA A 151 -20.71 -18.61 -6.08
CA ALA A 151 -21.85 -17.71 -5.91
C ALA A 151 -22.36 -17.29 -7.31
N GLY A 152 -23.66 -17.41 -7.56
CA GLY A 152 -24.24 -17.29 -8.92
C GLY A 152 -24.71 -18.62 -9.52
N GLY A 153 -24.53 -19.74 -8.82
CA GLY A 153 -25.11 -21.04 -9.21
C GLY A 153 -24.34 -21.78 -10.30
N HIS A 154 -23.21 -21.24 -10.75
CA HIS A 154 -22.32 -21.92 -11.67
C HIS A 154 -21.47 -22.95 -10.92
N MET A 155 -21.34 -24.15 -11.49
CA MET A 155 -20.52 -25.23 -10.93
C MET A 155 -19.26 -25.38 -11.76
N ILE A 156 -18.11 -25.40 -11.09
CA ILE A 156 -16.83 -25.65 -11.76
C ILE A 156 -16.53 -27.14 -11.60
N SER A 157 -16.63 -27.88 -12.70
CA SER A 157 -16.27 -29.29 -12.78
C SER A 157 -14.95 -29.48 -13.51
N PHE A 158 -14.21 -30.50 -13.10
CA PHE A 158 -12.89 -30.82 -13.64
C PHE A 158 -12.92 -32.18 -14.33
N THR A 159 -12.42 -32.25 -15.56
CA THR A 159 -12.21 -33.52 -16.28
C THR A 159 -10.95 -34.20 -15.76
N ASP A 160 -9.87 -33.44 -15.63
CA ASP A 160 -8.62 -33.88 -15.02
C ASP A 160 -8.44 -33.25 -13.62
N PRO A 161 -8.00 -34.00 -12.59
CA PRO A 161 -7.79 -33.45 -11.25
C PRO A 161 -6.84 -32.24 -11.22
N CYS A 162 -5.86 -32.20 -12.13
CA CYS A 162 -4.89 -31.11 -12.20
C CYS A 162 -5.48 -29.77 -12.66
N ASP A 163 -6.65 -29.79 -13.31
CA ASP A 163 -7.36 -28.57 -13.69
C ASP A 163 -7.83 -27.76 -12.48
N TYR A 164 -7.88 -28.38 -11.30
CA TYR A 164 -8.15 -27.68 -10.06
C TYR A 164 -7.16 -26.53 -9.78
N PHE A 165 -5.90 -26.68 -10.17
CA PHE A 165 -4.87 -25.65 -9.97
C PHE A 165 -4.85 -24.61 -11.09
N THR A 166 -5.43 -24.89 -12.26
CA THR A 166 -5.41 -23.99 -13.43
C THR A 166 -6.74 -23.26 -13.62
N VAL A 167 -7.85 -23.99 -13.59
CA VAL A 167 -9.23 -23.49 -13.71
C VAL A 167 -9.78 -23.11 -12.34
N GLY A 168 -9.57 -23.95 -11.32
CA GLY A 168 -10.09 -23.68 -9.96
C GLY A 168 -9.49 -22.45 -9.29
N LYS A 169 -8.28 -22.02 -9.70
CA LYS A 169 -7.57 -20.86 -9.11
C LYS A 169 -8.32 -19.53 -9.28
N VAL A 170 -9.25 -19.42 -10.22
CA VAL A 170 -10.02 -18.19 -10.48
C VAL A 170 -10.71 -17.69 -9.21
N LYS A 171 -11.15 -18.61 -8.34
CA LYS A 171 -11.77 -18.27 -7.05
C LYS A 171 -10.77 -17.63 -6.09
N ALA A 172 -9.62 -18.26 -5.87
CA ALA A 172 -8.54 -17.73 -5.05
C ALA A 172 -7.96 -16.41 -5.59
N MET A 173 -7.85 -16.28 -6.92
CA MET A 173 -7.45 -15.02 -7.58
C MET A 173 -8.46 -13.91 -7.31
N THR A 174 -9.76 -14.20 -7.40
CA THR A 174 -10.81 -13.21 -7.15
C THR A 174 -10.85 -12.76 -5.69
N LEU A 175 -10.63 -13.68 -4.74
CA LEU A 175 -10.46 -13.35 -3.31
C LEU A 175 -9.26 -12.43 -3.10
N SER A 176 -8.12 -12.74 -3.71
CA SER A 176 -6.89 -11.93 -3.62
C SER A 176 -7.08 -10.53 -4.18
N LEU A 177 -7.71 -10.41 -5.35
CA LEU A 177 -8.04 -9.13 -5.98
C LEU A 177 -8.99 -8.31 -5.10
N SER A 178 -10.01 -8.94 -4.52
CA SER A 178 -10.99 -8.26 -3.67
C SER A 178 -10.36 -7.77 -2.35
N VAL A 179 -9.43 -8.53 -1.76
CA VAL A 179 -8.63 -8.08 -0.61
C VAL A 179 -7.77 -6.88 -0.97
N LEU A 180 -7.08 -6.92 -2.11
CA LEU A 180 -6.26 -5.81 -2.58
C LEU A 180 -7.10 -4.53 -2.74
N VAL A 181 -8.20 -4.60 -3.49
CA VAL A 181 -9.09 -3.44 -3.70
C VAL A 181 -9.65 -2.94 -2.36
N SER A 182 -10.03 -3.83 -1.45
CA SER A 182 -10.54 -3.44 -0.12
C SER A 182 -9.47 -2.74 0.72
N ILE A 183 -8.22 -3.22 0.68
CA ILE A 183 -7.09 -2.56 1.35
C ILE A 183 -6.86 -1.16 0.77
N GLU A 184 -6.89 -0.99 -0.54
CA GLU A 184 -6.72 0.33 -1.17
C GLU A 184 -7.84 1.30 -0.77
N MET A 185 -9.09 0.81 -0.67
CA MET A 185 -10.19 1.63 -0.16
C MET A 185 -9.93 2.06 1.30
N PHE A 186 -9.48 1.17 2.17
CA PHE A 186 -9.12 1.53 3.53
C PHE A 186 -7.91 2.47 3.62
N ASN A 187 -6.91 2.27 2.75
CA ASN A 187 -5.76 3.14 2.64
C ASN A 187 -6.15 4.56 2.18
N SER A 188 -7.12 4.68 1.27
CA SER A 188 -7.64 5.97 0.83
C SER A 188 -8.38 6.74 1.95
N LEU A 189 -9.10 6.04 2.83
CA LEU A 189 -9.70 6.64 4.03
C LEU A 189 -8.63 7.11 5.01
N ASN A 190 -7.59 6.30 5.18
CA ASN A 190 -6.46 6.64 6.01
C ASN A 190 -5.71 7.87 5.48
N ALA A 191 -5.48 7.97 4.18
CA ALA A 191 -4.83 9.13 3.56
C ALA A 191 -5.60 10.45 3.81
N LEU A 192 -6.93 10.41 3.89
CA LEU A 192 -7.73 11.61 4.24
C LEU A 192 -7.48 12.09 5.68
N SER A 193 -7.14 11.18 6.59
CA SER A 193 -6.93 11.47 8.01
C SER A 193 -5.50 11.95 8.34
N GLU A 194 -4.71 12.39 7.35
CA GLU A 194 -3.29 12.74 7.51
C GLU A 194 -3.02 13.75 8.65
N HIS A 195 -3.96 14.66 8.94
CA HIS A 195 -3.78 15.70 9.97
C HIS A 195 -4.46 15.41 11.32
N ASN A 196 -5.35 14.40 11.41
CA ASN A 196 -6.02 14.02 12.66
C ASN A 196 -6.39 12.54 12.63
N SER A 197 -6.24 11.83 13.76
CA SER A 197 -6.69 10.43 13.93
C SER A 197 -8.08 10.19 13.34
N LEU A 198 -8.32 9.01 12.76
CA LEU A 198 -9.61 8.61 12.15
C LEU A 198 -10.80 8.78 13.12
N VAL A 199 -10.52 8.79 14.42
CA VAL A 199 -11.49 9.01 15.51
C VAL A 199 -11.91 10.49 15.64
N LYS A 200 -11.06 11.44 15.25
CA LYS A 200 -11.33 12.90 15.38
C LYS A 200 -11.90 13.53 14.10
N MET A 201 -11.67 12.93 12.93
CA MET A 201 -12.23 13.40 11.66
C MET A 201 -13.02 12.27 10.99
N PRO A 202 -14.36 12.26 11.14
CA PRO A 202 -15.17 11.23 10.53
C PRO A 202 -15.16 11.38 8.99
N PRO A 203 -15.26 10.26 8.25
CA PRO A 203 -15.07 10.23 6.80
C PRO A 203 -16.11 11.05 6.01
N TRP A 204 -17.25 11.39 6.62
CA TRP A 204 -18.34 12.18 6.04
C TRP A 204 -18.03 13.66 5.80
N ARG A 205 -16.87 14.17 6.27
CA ARG A 205 -16.49 15.57 6.08
C ARG A 205 -16.15 15.90 4.61
N ASN A 206 -15.67 14.92 3.84
CA ASN A 206 -15.38 15.08 2.41
C ASN A 206 -16.28 14.14 1.57
N PRO A 207 -17.47 14.59 1.14
CA PRO A 207 -18.38 13.75 0.37
C PRO A 207 -17.84 13.38 -1.01
N TRP A 208 -16.98 14.20 -1.62
CA TRP A 208 -16.39 13.91 -2.93
C TRP A 208 -15.45 12.70 -2.89
N LEU A 209 -14.68 12.54 -1.80
CA LEU A 209 -13.85 11.35 -1.62
C LEU A 209 -14.72 10.11 -1.43
N LEU A 210 -15.77 10.20 -0.60
CA LEU A 210 -16.70 9.09 -0.40
C LEU A 210 -17.40 8.67 -1.69
N VAL A 211 -17.74 9.62 -2.57
CA VAL A 211 -18.28 9.32 -3.89
C VAL A 211 -17.24 8.59 -4.74
N ALA A 212 -15.99 9.05 -4.80
CA ALA A 212 -14.94 8.39 -5.55
C ALA A 212 -14.70 6.94 -5.09
N MET A 213 -14.68 6.71 -3.77
CA MET A 213 -14.59 5.37 -3.18
C MET A 213 -15.81 4.51 -3.52
N SER A 214 -17.01 5.07 -3.40
CA SER A 214 -18.26 4.35 -3.69
C SER A 214 -18.33 3.95 -5.15
N VAL A 215 -17.85 4.80 -6.07
CA VAL A 215 -17.75 4.49 -7.49
C VAL A 215 -16.73 3.38 -7.74
N SER A 216 -15.56 3.44 -7.09
CA SER A 216 -14.52 2.40 -7.22
C SER A 216 -15.01 1.04 -6.72
N PHE A 217 -15.61 1.00 -5.53
CA PHE A 217 -16.18 -0.23 -4.97
C PHE A 217 -17.39 -0.71 -5.78
N GLY A 218 -18.25 0.19 -6.25
CA GLY A 218 -19.37 -0.12 -7.12
C GLY A 218 -18.93 -0.73 -8.45
N LEU A 219 -17.86 -0.22 -9.05
CA LEU A 219 -17.25 -0.80 -10.23
C LEU A 219 -16.68 -2.20 -9.95
N HIS A 220 -16.04 -2.40 -8.80
CA HIS A 220 -15.56 -3.72 -8.37
C HIS A 220 -16.72 -4.71 -8.17
N CYS A 221 -17.86 -4.28 -7.61
CA CYS A 221 -19.06 -5.10 -7.56
C CYS A 221 -19.64 -5.37 -8.96
N LEU A 222 -19.63 -4.36 -9.86
CA LEU A 222 -20.12 -4.50 -11.22
C LEU A 222 -19.35 -5.58 -11.99
N ILE A 223 -18.02 -5.59 -11.92
CA ILE A 223 -17.22 -6.61 -12.61
C ILE A 223 -17.47 -8.02 -12.05
N LEU A 224 -17.76 -8.15 -10.75
CA LEU A 224 -17.97 -9.45 -10.09
C LEU A 224 -19.35 -10.05 -10.34
N TYR A 225 -20.39 -9.22 -10.37
CA TYR A 225 -21.78 -9.69 -10.45
C TYR A 225 -22.37 -9.62 -11.87
N VAL A 226 -21.74 -8.88 -12.80
CA VAL A 226 -22.15 -8.89 -14.20
C VAL A 226 -21.44 -10.03 -14.94
N PRO A 227 -22.16 -11.05 -15.43
CA PRO A 227 -21.56 -12.27 -15.98
C PRO A 227 -20.69 -12.01 -17.22
N PHE A 228 -21.05 -11.04 -18.05
CA PHE A 228 -20.25 -10.65 -19.21
C PHE A 228 -18.85 -10.14 -18.82
N LEU A 229 -18.77 -9.33 -17.76
CA LEU A 229 -17.49 -8.80 -17.29
C LEU A 229 -16.71 -9.89 -16.54
N ALA A 230 -17.40 -10.70 -15.74
CA ALA A 230 -16.80 -11.80 -15.00
C ALA A 230 -16.08 -12.81 -15.93
N ASP A 231 -16.67 -13.13 -17.08
CA ASP A 231 -16.08 -14.02 -18.09
C ASP A 231 -14.84 -13.40 -18.77
N VAL A 232 -14.92 -12.12 -19.15
CA VAL A 232 -13.80 -11.38 -19.78
C VAL A 232 -12.60 -11.25 -18.85
N PHE A 233 -12.84 -11.01 -17.56
CA PHE A 233 -11.77 -10.87 -16.56
C PHE A 233 -11.36 -12.21 -15.91
N GLY A 234 -12.08 -13.30 -16.18
CA GLY A 234 -11.82 -14.62 -15.57
C GLY A 234 -11.99 -14.62 -14.05
N ILE A 235 -12.99 -13.89 -13.56
CA ILE A 235 -13.31 -13.75 -12.12
C ILE A 235 -14.66 -14.37 -11.81
N VAL A 236 -14.89 -14.69 -10.53
CA VAL A 236 -16.11 -15.38 -10.08
C VAL A 236 -16.79 -14.62 -8.95
N PRO A 237 -18.13 -14.63 -8.84
CA PRO A 237 -18.80 -13.88 -7.79
C PRO A 237 -18.44 -14.44 -6.40
N LEU A 238 -18.38 -13.54 -5.43
CA LEU A 238 -18.14 -13.87 -4.02
C LEU A 238 -19.46 -13.97 -3.26
N SER A 239 -19.53 -14.92 -2.34
CA SER A 239 -20.59 -15.06 -1.35
C SER A 239 -20.38 -14.10 -0.17
N LEU A 240 -21.42 -13.89 0.65
CA LEU A 240 -21.35 -12.99 1.80
C LEU A 240 -20.31 -13.43 2.85
N SER A 241 -20.15 -14.74 3.07
CA SER A 241 -19.13 -15.27 4.01
C SER A 241 -17.71 -14.94 3.54
N GLU A 242 -17.47 -15.04 2.24
CA GLU A 242 -16.19 -14.67 1.62
C GLU A 242 -15.95 -13.17 1.67
N TRP A 243 -16.99 -12.36 1.49
CA TRP A 243 -16.89 -10.91 1.67
C TRP A 243 -16.53 -10.52 3.11
N ILE A 244 -17.10 -11.18 4.12
CA ILE A 244 -16.72 -10.96 5.51
C ILE A 244 -15.24 -11.32 5.72
N LEU A 245 -14.78 -12.42 5.14
CA LEU A 245 -13.37 -12.81 5.18
C LEU A 245 -12.47 -11.75 4.53
N VAL A 246 -12.85 -11.21 3.36
CA VAL A 246 -12.12 -10.14 2.67
C VAL A 246 -12.00 -8.90 3.56
N ILE A 247 -13.09 -8.47 4.19
CA ILE A 247 -13.10 -7.32 5.09
C ILE A 247 -12.25 -7.59 6.34
N LEU A 248 -12.36 -8.79 6.91
CA LEU A 248 -11.60 -9.19 8.10
C LEU A 248 -10.09 -9.21 7.85
N VAL A 249 -9.64 -9.69 6.69
CA VAL A 249 -8.22 -9.71 6.32
C VAL A 249 -7.71 -8.32 5.93
N SER A 250 -8.57 -7.43 5.43
CA SER A 250 -8.17 -6.07 5.07
C SER A 250 -8.22 -5.09 6.24
N ALA A 251 -9.08 -5.28 7.24
CA ALA A 251 -9.24 -4.38 8.39
C ALA A 251 -7.95 -4.05 9.18
N PRO A 252 -6.99 -4.98 9.41
CA PRO A 252 -5.77 -4.66 10.15
C PRO A 252 -4.88 -3.60 9.49
N VAL A 253 -5.05 -3.31 8.19
CA VAL A 253 -4.31 -2.22 7.54
C VAL A 253 -4.61 -0.86 8.19
N ILE A 254 -5.83 -0.65 8.67
CA ILE A 254 -6.25 0.58 9.37
C ILE A 254 -5.52 0.69 10.71
N LEU A 255 -5.42 -0.43 11.44
CA LEU A 255 -4.69 -0.45 12.72
C LEU A 255 -3.20 -0.19 12.51
N ILE A 256 -2.59 -0.81 11.50
CA ILE A 256 -1.18 -0.58 11.15
C ILE A 256 -0.94 0.89 10.83
N ASP A 257 -1.79 1.49 10.00
CA ASP A 257 -1.68 2.90 9.62
C ASP A 257 -1.84 3.84 10.82
N GLU A 258 -2.84 3.62 11.69
CA GLU A 258 -3.07 4.44 12.89
C GLU A 258 -1.89 4.33 13.88
N VAL A 259 -1.31 3.13 14.04
CA VAL A 259 -0.12 2.91 14.87
C VAL A 259 1.09 3.65 14.29
N LEU A 260 1.32 3.58 12.98
CA LEU A 260 2.43 4.28 12.32
C LEU A 260 2.28 5.81 12.44
N LYS A 261 1.06 6.34 12.26
CA LYS A 261 0.75 7.75 12.52
C LYS A 261 0.97 8.15 13.98
N PHE A 262 0.63 7.27 14.92
CA PHE A 262 0.87 7.50 16.34
C PHE A 262 2.38 7.60 16.65
N VAL A 263 3.19 6.68 16.12
CA VAL A 263 4.65 6.72 16.26
C VAL A 263 5.23 7.99 15.64
N GLY A 264 4.80 8.37 14.43
CA GLY A 264 5.24 9.60 13.77
C GLY A 264 4.89 10.86 14.56
N ARG A 265 3.72 10.90 15.21
CA ARG A 265 3.37 11.98 16.15
C ARG A 265 4.30 11.98 17.37
N SER A 266 4.50 10.84 18.03
CA SER A 266 5.35 10.74 19.23
C SER A 266 6.78 11.21 18.99
N GLN A 267 7.37 10.89 17.83
CA GLN A 267 8.72 11.33 17.48
C GLN A 267 8.80 12.86 17.29
N ARG A 268 7.76 13.48 16.72
CA ARG A 268 7.66 14.95 16.61
C ARG A 268 7.53 15.64 17.96
N TRP A 269 6.90 15.01 18.96
CA TRP A 269 6.82 15.52 20.33
C TRP A 269 8.18 15.45 21.05
N ILE A 270 8.87 14.31 20.97
CA ILE A 270 10.20 14.13 21.58
C ILE A 270 11.23 15.09 20.96
N ALA A 271 11.15 15.34 19.66
CA ALA A 271 12.00 16.33 19.00
C ALA A 271 11.77 17.74 19.56
N LYS A 272 10.51 18.16 19.75
CA LYS A 272 10.19 19.47 20.35
C LYS A 272 10.65 19.61 21.80
N GLU A 273 10.59 18.54 22.59
CA GLU A 273 11.02 18.56 23.99
C GLU A 273 12.55 18.67 24.14
N LYS A 274 13.32 18.20 23.15
CA LYS A 274 14.78 18.41 23.12
C LYS A 274 15.19 19.84 22.73
N MET A 275 14.26 20.65 22.22
CA MET A 275 14.47 22.04 21.82
C MET A 275 14.01 23.04 22.89
N ALA A 276 13.37 22.58 23.97
CA ALA A 276 12.84 23.39 25.06
C ALA A 276 13.74 23.27 26.29
#